data_AF-A0A401QEL7-F1
#
_entry.id   AF-A0A401QEL7-F1
#
_cell.length_a   1.000
_cell.length_b   1.000
_cell.length_c   1.000
_cell.angle_alpha   90.00
_cell.angle_beta   90.00
_cell.angle_gamma   90.00
#
_symmetry.space_group_name_H-M   'P 1'
#
loop_
_entity.id
_entity.type
_entity.pdbx_description
1 polymer ?
#
loop_
_entity_poly.entity_id
_entity_poly.type
_entity_poly.pdbx_seq_one_letter_code
_entity_poly.pdbx_strand_id
1 'polypeptide(L)'
;MKEESRKMSLEKRVTIGELFRSPIYRQPLIVAVVIHLSQQLSGINAVFYYSTDIFTKAGVQEPIYATIGAGVVNTVFTVVS
;
A
#
# COMPACT_ATOMS: atom_id res chain seq x y z
N MET A 1 -17.70 -19.15 12.27
CA MET A 1 -16.30 -19.43 12.65
C MET A 1 -15.85 -20.88 12.37
N LYS A 2 -16.04 -21.89 13.25
CA LYS A 2 -15.56 -23.28 12.95
C LYS A 2 -16.12 -23.88 11.64
N GLU A 3 -17.38 -23.60 11.35
CA GLU A 3 -18.08 -24.02 10.12
C GLU A 3 -17.49 -23.38 8.85
N GLU A 4 -17.15 -22.08 8.89
CA GLU A 4 -16.57 -21.33 7.77
C GLU A 4 -15.11 -21.71 7.54
N SER A 5 -14.33 -21.90 8.60
CA SER A 5 -12.95 -22.40 8.51
C SER A 5 -12.92 -23.78 7.85
N ARG A 6 -13.92 -24.63 8.12
CA ARG A 6 -14.07 -25.93 7.47
C ARG A 6 -14.45 -25.79 5.98
N LYS A 7 -15.34 -24.86 5.62
CA LYS A 7 -15.67 -24.57 4.22
C LYS A 7 -14.48 -24.03 3.43
N MET A 8 -13.70 -23.11 3.99
CA MET A 8 -12.47 -22.60 3.37
C MET A 8 -11.39 -23.70 3.23
N SER A 9 -11.35 -24.68 4.14
CA SER A 9 -10.43 -25.83 4.02
C SER A 9 -10.83 -26.82 2.93
N LEU A 10 -12.10 -26.80 2.50
CA LEU A 10 -12.65 -27.64 1.43
C LEU A 10 -12.61 -26.95 0.07
N GLU A 11 -12.52 -25.63 0.02
CA GLU A 11 -12.33 -24.88 -1.22
C GLU A 11 -10.92 -25.12 -1.78
N LYS A 12 -10.86 -25.49 -3.07
CA LYS A 12 -9.60 -25.66 -3.78
C LYS A 12 -8.82 -24.35 -3.72
N ARG A 13 -7.58 -24.40 -3.24
CA ARG A 13 -6.69 -23.22 -3.27
C ARG A 13 -6.55 -22.76 -4.71
N VAL A 14 -6.95 -21.52 -4.96
CA VAL A 14 -6.84 -20.90 -6.28
C VAL A 14 -5.36 -20.61 -6.55
N THR A 15 -4.89 -21.06 -7.70
CA THR A 15 -3.50 -20.84 -8.15
C THR A 15 -3.36 -19.45 -8.75
N ILE A 16 -2.17 -18.85 -8.74
CA ILE A 16 -1.92 -17.53 -9.37
C ILE A 16 -2.39 -17.49 -10.82
N GLY A 17 -2.20 -18.57 -11.59
CA GLY A 17 -2.67 -18.65 -12.98
C GLY A 17 -4.21 -18.69 -13.10
N GLU A 18 -4.92 -19.19 -12.10
CA GLU A 18 -6.38 -19.28 -12.09
C GLU A 18 -7.04 -17.93 -11.73
N LEU A 19 -6.35 -17.09 -10.96
CA LEU A 19 -6.77 -15.70 -10.68
C LEU A 19 -6.92 -14.85 -11.95
N PHE A 20 -6.02 -15.01 -12.92
CA PHE A 20 -6.09 -14.27 -14.19
C PHE A 20 -7.02 -14.92 -15.22
N ARG A 21 -7.23 -16.24 -15.15
CA ARG A 21 -8.07 -16.99 -16.10
C ARG A 21 -9.55 -17.04 -15.71
N SER A 22 -9.86 -17.01 -14.43
CA SER A 22 -11.23 -17.09 -13.94
C SER A 22 -11.95 -15.74 -14.07
N PRO A 23 -13.07 -15.66 -14.80
CA PRO A 23 -13.85 -14.42 -14.92
C PRO A 23 -14.40 -13.92 -13.57
N ILE A 24 -14.55 -14.82 -12.59
CA ILE A 24 -15.02 -14.49 -11.23
C ILE A 24 -13.99 -13.63 -10.48
N TYR A 25 -12.69 -13.83 -10.73
CA TYR A 25 -11.63 -13.12 -10.01
C TYR A 25 -11.10 -11.88 -10.74
N ARG A 26 -11.49 -11.65 -12.00
CA ARG A 26 -11.00 -10.52 -12.80
C ARG A 26 -11.33 -9.16 -12.18
N GLN A 27 -12.56 -8.96 -11.72
CA GLN A 27 -12.97 -7.68 -11.15
C GLN A 27 -12.28 -7.39 -9.81
N PRO A 28 -12.25 -8.33 -8.83
CA PRO A 28 -11.42 -8.17 -7.63
C PRO A 28 -9.94 -7.93 -7.92
N LEU A 29 -9.38 -8.63 -8.92
CA LEU A 29 -7.98 -8.50 -9.29
C LEU A 29 -7.66 -7.14 -9.90
N ILE A 30 -8.53 -6.62 -10.77
CA ILE A 30 -8.37 -5.26 -11.33
C ILE A 30 -8.41 -4.22 -10.22
N VAL A 31 -9.37 -4.33 -9.28
CA VAL A 31 -9.46 -3.41 -8.14
C VAL A 31 -8.19 -3.45 -7.30
N ALA A 32 -7.71 -4.65 -6.95
CA ALA A 32 -6.46 -4.82 -6.19
C ALA A 32 -5.25 -4.19 -6.90
N VAL A 33 -5.13 -4.40 -8.22
CA VAL A 33 -4.05 -3.82 -9.04
C VAL A 33 -4.16 -2.30 -9.09
N VAL A 34 -5.35 -1.76 -9.35
CA VAL A 34 -5.58 -0.31 -9.42
C VAL A 34 -5.26 0.35 -8.08
N ILE A 35 -5.70 -0.22 -6.96
CA ILE A 35 -5.39 0.32 -5.62
C ILE A 35 -3.88 0.36 -5.39
N HIS A 36 -3.16 -0.73 -5.69
CA HIS A 36 -1.70 -0.78 -5.52
C HIS A 36 -0.97 0.21 -6.44
N LEU A 37 -1.43 0.34 -7.69
CA LEU A 37 -0.87 1.31 -8.62
C LEU A 37 -1.13 2.74 -8.16
N SER A 38 -2.36 3.06 -7.74
CA SER A 38 -2.70 4.38 -7.18
C SER A 38 -1.85 4.71 -5.95
N GLN A 39 -1.59 3.75 -5.08
CA GLN A 39 -0.69 3.94 -3.93
C GLN A 39 0.73 4.29 -4.37
N GLN A 40 1.33 3.55 -5.31
CA GLN A 40 2.70 3.85 -5.75
C GLN A 40 2.78 5.14 -6.58
N LEU A 41 1.81 5.38 -7.46
CA LEU A 41 1.74 6.57 -8.32
C LEU A 41 1.39 7.85 -7.55
N SER A 42 0.87 7.76 -6.32
CA SER A 42 0.69 8.91 -5.44
C SER A 42 2.00 9.63 -5.12
N GLY A 43 3.15 8.99 -5.38
CA GLY A 43 4.46 9.58 -5.14
C GLY A 43 4.88 9.55 -3.67
N ILE A 44 4.17 8.81 -2.82
CA ILE A 44 4.50 8.66 -1.40
C ILE A 44 5.97 8.24 -1.20
N ASN A 45 6.47 7.33 -2.03
CA ASN A 45 7.86 6.89 -1.99
C ASN A 45 8.82 8.04 -2.37
N ALA A 46 8.48 8.87 -3.37
CA ALA A 46 9.29 10.02 -3.74
C ALA A 46 9.34 11.05 -2.59
N VAL A 47 8.23 11.26 -1.87
CA VAL A 47 8.21 12.09 -0.67
C VAL A 47 9.12 11.50 0.40
N PHE A 48 9.11 10.19 0.66
CA PHE A 48 10.02 9.60 1.64
C PHE A 48 11.49 9.74 1.24
N TYR A 49 11.84 9.38 0.00
CA TYR A 49 13.22 9.38 -0.48
C TYR A 49 13.80 10.78 -0.70
N TYR A 50 12.99 11.73 -1.18
CA TYR A 50 13.44 13.08 -1.53
C TYR A 50 12.89 14.16 -0.59
N SER A 51 12.28 13.79 0.54
CA SER A 51 11.79 14.74 1.55
C SER A 51 12.85 15.77 1.91
N THR A 52 14.09 15.33 2.14
CA THR A 52 15.23 16.17 2.48
C THR A 52 15.52 17.20 1.38
N ASP A 53 15.54 16.79 0.11
CA ASP A 53 15.77 17.67 -1.04
C ASP A 53 14.60 18.62 -1.29
N ILE A 54 13.36 18.16 -1.10
CA ILE A 54 12.13 18.96 -1.22
C ILE A 54 12.14 20.05 -0.14
N PHE A 55 12.41 19.69 1.12
CA PHE A 55 12.49 20.62 2.23
C PHE A 55 13.68 21.59 2.10
N THR A 56 14.82 21.13 1.58
CA THR A 56 15.96 22.00 1.26
C THR A 56 15.59 23.02 0.18
N LYS A 57 14.94 22.60 -0.92
CA LYS A 57 14.46 23.49 -1.98
C LYS A 57 13.37 24.46 -1.49
N ALA A 58 12.57 24.06 -0.51
CA ALA A 58 11.58 24.91 0.14
C ALA A 58 12.19 25.92 1.14
N GLY A 59 13.51 25.88 1.36
CA GLY A 59 14.22 26.81 2.25
C GLY A 59 14.22 26.42 3.73
N VAL A 60 13.93 25.15 4.06
CA VAL A 60 14.00 24.65 5.43
C VAL A 60 15.46 24.51 5.85
N GLN A 61 15.86 25.20 6.92
CA GLN A 61 17.25 25.23 7.41
C GLN A 61 17.74 23.88 7.95
N GLU A 62 16.85 23.04 8.48
CA GLU A 62 17.18 21.68 8.95
C GLU A 62 16.26 20.60 8.33
N PRO A 63 16.53 20.22 7.07
CA PRO A 63 15.70 19.27 6.31
C PRO A 63 15.55 17.89 6.96
N ILE A 64 16.56 17.47 7.74
CA ILE A 64 16.60 16.16 8.40
C ILE A 64 15.49 16.02 9.45
N TYR A 65 15.25 17.06 10.27
CA TYR A 65 14.16 17.01 11.28
C TYR A 65 12.79 17.03 10.63
N ALA A 66 12.63 17.69 9.47
CA ALA A 66 11.40 17.67 8.69
C ALA A 66 11.12 16.27 8.10
N THR A 67 12.14 15.56 7.62
CA THR A 67 12.03 14.16 7.19
C THR A 67 11.64 13.23 8.35
N ILE A 68 12.25 13.39 9.53
CA ILE A 68 11.88 12.62 10.74
C ILE A 68 10.40 12.91 11.11
N GLY A 69 9.98 14.18 11.08
CA GLY A 69 8.60 14.57 11.33
C GLY A 69 7.61 13.93 10.36
N ALA A 70 7.92 13.92 9.06
CA ALA A 70 7.11 13.22 8.06
C ALA A 70 6.99 11.71 8.36
N GLY A 71 8.07 11.07 8.80
CA GLY A 71 8.07 9.68 9.25
C GLY A 71 7.17 9.44 10.47
N VAL A 72 7.21 10.34 11.46
CA VAL A 72 6.34 10.27 12.65
C VAL A 72 4.87 10.41 12.25
N VAL A 73 4.52 11.40 11.43
CA VAL A 73 3.15 11.60 10.95
C VAL A 73 2.64 10.35 10.22
N ASN A 74 3.45 9.79 9.32
CA ASN A 74 3.07 8.57 8.61
C ASN A 74 2.85 7.38 9.57
N THR A 75 3.69 7.25 10.60
CA THR A 75 3.58 6.17 11.60
C THR A 75 2.29 6.31 12.41
N VAL A 76 1.98 7.52 12.87
CA VAL A 76 0.74 7.80 13.61
C VAL A 76 -0.49 7.48 12.76
N PHE A 77 -0.52 7.96 11.51
CA PHE A 77 -1.63 7.65 10.60
C PHE A 77 -1.76 6.14 10.34
N THR A 78 -0.65 5.42 10.23
CA THR A 78 -0.66 3.96 10.05
C THR A 78 -1.24 3.23 11.26
N VAL A 79 -0.97 3.68 12.49
CA VAL A 79 -1.48 3.05 13.73
C VAL A 79 -2.97 3.34 13.95
N VAL A 80 -3.46 4.49 13.48
CA VAL A 80 -4.87 4.90 13.63
C VAL A 80 -5.78 4.28 12.57
N SER A 81 -5.24 3.96 11.39
CA SER A 81 -5.99 3.50 10.20
C SER A 81 -6.37 2.02 10.22
#